data_AF-A0A0G1LSB3-F1
#
_entry.id   AF-A0A0G1LSB3-F1
#
_cell.length_a   1.000
_cell.length_b   1.000
_cell.length_c   1.000
_cell.angle_alpha   90.00
_cell.angle_beta   90.00
_cell.angle_gamma   90.00
#
_symmetry.space_group_name_H-M   'P 1'
#
loop_
_entity.id
_entity.type
_entity.pdbx_description
1 polymer ?
#
loop_
_entity_poly.entity_id
_entity_poly.type
_entity_poly.pdbx_seq_one_letter_code
_entity_poly.pdbx_strand_id
1 'polypeptide(L)' 'MLDFQAEIELLHDFTETERAVLNEHLSSMSREELVDVVQFIKDDIKNTGKRNIPKTLQRYFAGRILQ' A
#
# COMPACT_ATOMS: atom_id res chain seq x y z
N MET A 1 4.92 0.69 17.48
CA MET A 1 5.94 0.60 16.42
C MET A 1 5.73 -0.74 15.73
N LEU A 2 5.65 -0.73 14.40
CA LEU A 2 5.49 -1.97 13.63
C LEU A 2 6.74 -2.83 13.81
N ASP A 3 6.54 -4.14 14.01
CA ASP A 3 7.65 -5.08 13.97
C ASP A 3 8.18 -5.13 12.54
N PHE A 4 9.47 -4.88 12.37
CA PHE A 4 10.16 -4.83 11.07
C PHE A 4 9.92 -6.10 10.24
N GLN A 5 9.75 -7.26 10.89
CA GLN A 5 9.52 -8.53 10.22
C GLN A 5 8.11 -8.63 9.63
N ALA A 6 7.10 -8.05 10.30
CA ALA A 6 5.73 -8.02 9.80
C ALA A 6 5.55 -7.09 8.59
N GLU A 7 6.31 -6.00 8.55
CA GLU A 7 6.33 -5.07 7.42
C GLU A 7 6.95 -5.70 6.16
N ILE A 8 8.05 -6.45 6.34
CA ILE A 8 8.67 -7.23 5.27
C ILE A 8 7.70 -8.28 4.69
N GLU A 9 6.96 -8.99 5.54
CA GLU A 9 5.99 -10.00 5.10
C GLU A 9 4.81 -9.38 4.32
N LEU A 10 4.30 -8.24 4.78
CA LEU A 10 3.24 -7.49 4.10
C LEU A 10 3.66 -6.99 2.72
N LEU A 11 4.93 -6.59 2.58
CA LEU A 11 5.47 -5.97 1.38
C LEU A 11 6.25 -6.93 0.45
N HIS A 12 6.27 -8.23 0.76
CA HIS A 12 7.03 -9.24 0.02
C HIS A 12 6.59 -9.37 -1.45
N ASP A 13 5.29 -9.20 -1.74
CA ASP A 13 4.71 -9.36 -3.07
C ASP A 13 5.04 -8.21 -4.04
N PHE A 14 5.65 -7.15 -3.52
CA PHE A 14 6.00 -5.93 -4.25
C PHE A 14 7.47 -5.96 -4.67
N THR A 15 7.75 -5.40 -5.84
CA THR A 15 9.11 -5.14 -6.31
C THR A 15 9.78 -4.07 -5.44
N GLU A 16 11.11 -3.96 -5.54
CA GLU A 16 11.87 -2.94 -4.82
C GLU A 16 11.39 -1.51 -5.11
N THR A 17 11.11 -1.21 -6.38
CA THR A 17 10.56 0.09 -6.79
C THR A 17 9.19 0.36 -6.18
N GLU A 18 8.30 -0.63 -6.16
CA GLU A 18 6.97 -0.50 -5.56
C GLU A 18 7.07 -0.30 -4.04
N ARG A 19 8.00 -1.01 -3.38
CA ARG A 19 8.30 -0.82 -1.95
C ARG A 19 8.83 0.58 -1.65
N ALA A 20 9.69 1.14 -2.50
CA ALA A 20 10.18 2.51 -2.31
C ALA A 20 9.03 3.53 -2.35
N VAL A 21 8.13 3.42 -3.34
CA VAL A 21 6.94 4.28 -3.45
C VAL A 21 6.02 4.13 -2.24
N LEU A 22 5.81 2.90 -1.78
CA LEU A 22 5.02 2.62 -0.58
C LEU A 22 5.69 3.21 0.66
N ASN A 23 6.99 3.01 0.86
CA ASN A 23 7.69 3.57 2.03
C ASN A 23 7.64 5.11 2.05
N GLU A 24 7.74 5.79 0.90
CA GLU A 24 7.58 7.25 0.83
C GLU A 24 6.19 7.71 1.30
N HIS A 25 5.12 6.99 0.95
CA HIS A 25 3.75 7.39 1.27
C HIS A 25 3.25 6.85 2.61
N LEU A 26 3.85 5.78 3.12
CA LEU A 26 3.37 5.02 4.28
C LEU A 26 4.26 5.19 5.51
N SER A 27 5.39 5.89 5.41
CA SER A 27 6.33 6.15 6.52
C SER A 27 5.70 6.86 7.73
N SER A 28 4.58 7.56 7.54
CA SER A 28 3.81 8.24 8.59
C SER A 28 2.58 7.48 9.08
N MET A 29 2.28 6.30 8.51
CA MET A 29 1.06 5.55 8.80
C MET A 29 1.17 4.60 9.97
N SER A 30 0.02 4.34 10.61
CA SER A 30 -0.09 3.25 11.57
C SER A 30 -0.02 1.89 10.87
N ARG A 31 0.21 0.82 11.65
CA ARG A 31 0.16 -0.56 11.16
C ARG A 31 -1.15 -0.89 10.46
N GLU A 32 -2.26 -0.48 11.06
CA GLU A 32 -3.60 -0.80 10.61
C GLU A 32 -3.88 -0.14 9.27
N GLU A 33 -3.42 1.11 9.11
CA GLU A 33 -3.51 1.85 7.85
C GLU A 33 -2.63 1.24 6.77
N LEU A 34 -1.42 0.78 7.13
CA LEU A 34 -0.52 0.11 6.20
C LEU A 34 -1.12 -1.20 5.69
N VAL A 35 -1.75 -1.98 6.57
CA VAL A 35 -2.48 -3.20 6.19
C VAL A 35 -3.66 -2.87 5.26
N ASP A 36 -4.45 -1.85 5.59
CA ASP A 36 -5.60 -1.40 4.78
C ASP A 36 -5.16 -0.99 3.36
N VAL A 37 -4.12 -0.16 3.25
CA VAL A 37 -3.54 0.24 1.96
C VAL A 37 -3.03 -0.94 1.16
N VAL A 38 -2.28 -1.85 1.78
CA VAL A 38 -1.71 -3.01 1.10
C VAL A 38 -2.82 -3.94 0.59
N GLN A 39 -3.87 -4.16 1.37
CA GLN A 39 -5.05 -4.93 0.92
C GLN A 39 -5.74 -4.24 -0.25
N PHE A 40 -5.97 -2.93 -0.16
CA PHE A 40 -6.58 -2.16 -1.24
C PHE A 40 -5.79 -2.28 -2.55
N ILE A 41 -4.45 -2.22 -2.47
CA ILE A 41 -3.58 -2.40 -3.62
C ILE A 41 -3.68 -3.81 -4.20
N LYS A 42 -3.66 -4.83 -3.36
CA LYS A 42 -3.80 -6.24 -3.78
C LYS A 42 -5.14 -6.46 -4.49
N ASP A 43 -6.22 -5.90 -3.96
CA ASP A 43 -7.55 -5.98 -4.56
C ASP A 43 -7.63 -5.22 -5.89
N ASP A 44 -7.06 -4.03 -5.99
CA ASP A 44 -7.05 -3.28 -7.24
C ASP A 44 -6.23 -3.98 -8.33
N ILE A 45 -5.09 -4.61 -7.99
CA ILE A 45 -4.31 -5.44 -8.92
C ILE A 45 -5.14 -6.64 -9.37
N LYS A 46 -5.82 -7.32 -8.45
CA LYS A 46 -6.70 -8.46 -8.75
C LYS A 46 -7.86 -8.08 -9.67
N ASN A 47 -8.46 -6.91 -9.44
CA ASN A 47 -9.63 -6.44 -10.19
C ASN A 47 -9.26 -5.87 -11.57
N THR A 48 -8.12 -5.20 -11.68
CA THR A 48 -7.73 -4.49 -12.92
C THR A 48 -6.69 -5.23 -13.75
N GLY A 49 -5.99 -6.21 -13.16
CA GLY A 49 -4.81 -6.86 -13.75
C GLY A 49 -3.60 -5.93 -13.91
N LYS A 50 -3.66 -4.70 -13.37
CA LYS A 50 -2.63 -3.67 -13.55
C LYS A 50 -1.93 -3.38 -12.23
N ARG A 51 -0.59 -3.40 -12.26
CA ARG A 51 0.26 -2.96 -11.15
C ARG A 51 0.66 -1.49 -11.33
N ASN A 52 -0.26 -0.57 -11.03
CA ASN A 52 0.02 0.88 -11.05
C ASN A 52 -0.12 1.46 -9.63
N ILE A 53 0.87 1.17 -8.78
CA ILE A 53 0.87 1.50 -7.36
C ILE A 53 0.63 3.01 -7.11
N PRO A 54 1.30 3.95 -7.80
CA PRO A 54 1.05 5.38 -7.58
C PRO A 54 -0.41 5.78 -7.82
N LYS A 55 -1.02 5.31 -8.91
CA LYS A 55 -2.42 5.62 -9.24
C LYS A 55 -3.41 4.94 -8.28
N THR A 56 -3.06 3.76 -7.77
CA THR A 56 -3.88 3.04 -6.79
C THR A 56 -3.83 3.74 -5.43
N LEU A 57 -2.66 4.19 -4.98
CA LEU A 57 -2.52 5.03 -3.78
C LEU A 57 -3.32 6.32 -3.91
N GLN A 58 -3.22 7.03 -5.05
CA GLN A 58 -4.03 8.23 -5.30
C GLN A 58 -5.53 7.99 -5.14
N ARG A 59 -6.05 6.85 -5.64
CA ARG A 59 -7.47 6.48 -5.50
C ARG A 59 -7.84 6.16 -4.05
N TYR A 60 -6.99 5.43 -3.34
CA TYR A 60 -7.20 5.12 -1.92
C TYR A 60 -7.33 6.41 -1.08
N PHE A 61 -6.39 7.34 -1.23
CA PHE A 61 -6.42 8.60 -0.49
C PHE A 61 -7.56 9.52 -0.91
N ALA A 62 -7.87 9.60 -2.21
CA ALA A 62 -9.01 10.36 -2.69
C ALA A 62 -10.34 9.84 -2.12
N GLY A 63 -10.47 8.52 -1.96
CA GLY A 63 -11.64 7.89 -1.33
C GLY A 63 -11.78 8.23 0.16
N ARG A 64 -10.67 8.32 0.90
CA ARG A 64 -10.67 8.69 2.33
C ARG A 64 -10.96 10.18 2.60
N ILE A 65 -10.61 11.09 1.70
CA ILE A 65 -10.93 12.53 1.85
C ILE A 65 -12.44 12.81 1.66
N LEU A 66 -13.13 11.93 0.93
CA LEU A 66 -14.56 12.06 0.64
C LEU A 66 -15.48 11.42 1.70
N GLN A 67 -14.92 10.81 2.75
CA GLN A 67 -15.63 10.24 3.91
C GLN A 67 -15.55 11.19 5.11
#